data_AF-A0A7C6XC13-F1
#
_entry.id   AF-A0A7C6XC13-F1
#
_cell.length_a   1.000
_cell.length_b   1.000
_cell.length_c   1.000
_cell.angle_alpha   90.00
_cell.angle_beta   90.00
_cell.angle_gamma   90.00
#
_symmetry.space_group_name_H-M   'P 1'
#
loop_
_entity.id
_entity.type
_entity.pdbx_description
1 polymer ?
#
loop_
_entity_poly.entity_id
_entity_poly.type
_entity_poly.pdbx_seq_one_letter_code
_entity_poly.pdbx_strand_id
1 'polypeptide(L)'
;MSKLIKSISYSLGCLVLASCANLNTEQSEVSSIKRDTIELNSRALVAVLDRFDEAQQAAVQLQEDSTLSEYKLPGLSDSLLDRGKTLLGTPYQYGGSSRKTGFDCSGFVGFVYKEELGIKLPRTTGELLKMDAPVIARSDLEPGD
;
A
#
# COMPACT_ATOMS: atom_id res chain seq x y z
N MET A 1 -26.73 -5.43 -34.12
CA MET A 1 -26.53 -5.80 -32.70
C MET A 1 -25.40 -4.99 -32.07
N SER A 2 -25.60 -3.69 -31.83
CA SER A 2 -24.53 -2.82 -31.27
C SER A 2 -25.05 -1.61 -30.48
N LYS A 3 -26.30 -1.65 -30.00
CA LYS A 3 -26.91 -0.57 -29.20
C LYS A 3 -27.33 -0.98 -27.78
N LEU A 4 -26.84 -2.12 -27.27
CA LEU A 4 -27.21 -2.61 -25.93
C LEU A 4 -26.10 -2.54 -24.86
N ILE A 5 -24.89 -2.10 -25.21
CA ILE A 5 -23.74 -2.11 -24.26
C ILE A 5 -23.46 -0.71 -23.66
N LYS A 6 -24.04 0.36 -24.23
CA LYS A 6 -23.82 1.73 -23.72
C LYS A 6 -24.77 2.19 -22.61
N SER A 7 -25.78 1.40 -22.20
CA SER A 7 -26.68 1.79 -21.10
C SER A 7 -26.33 1.19 -19.73
N ILE A 8 -25.32 0.31 -19.64
CA ILE A 8 -24.93 -0.31 -18.36
C ILE A 8 -23.93 0.58 -17.59
N SER A 9 -23.16 1.44 -18.27
CA SER A 9 -22.21 2.36 -17.61
C SER A 9 -22.87 3.54 -16.87
N TYR A 10 -24.13 3.88 -17.17
CA TYR A 10 -24.80 5.03 -16.52
C TYR A 10 -25.63 4.64 -15.29
N SER A 11 -25.80 3.34 -15.00
CA SER A 11 -26.61 2.88 -13.87
C SER A 11 -25.78 2.49 -12.63
N LEU A 12 -24.47 2.31 -12.75
CA LEU A 12 -23.60 1.94 -11.62
C LEU A 12 -22.96 3.16 -10.91
N GLY A 13 -23.10 4.36 -11.47
CA GLY A 13 -22.56 5.61 -10.90
C GLY A 13 -23.50 6.39 -9.97
N CYS A 14 -24.78 6.02 -9.86
CA CYS A 14 -25.76 6.75 -9.03
C CYS A 14 -26.01 6.15 -7.64
N LEU A 15 -25.43 5.00 -7.30
CA LEU A 15 -25.74 4.29 -6.05
C LEU A 15 -24.88 4.70 -4.84
N VAL A 16 -23.93 5.63 -5.00
CA VAL A 16 -23.00 6.03 -3.91
C VAL A 16 -23.42 7.33 -3.19
N LEU A 17 -24.47 8.03 -3.62
CA LEU A 17 -24.81 9.36 -3.08
C LEU A 17 -26.02 9.41 -2.13
N ALA A 18 -26.57 8.28 -1.68
CA ALA A 18 -27.84 8.26 -0.91
C ALA A 18 -27.72 7.90 0.59
N SER A 19 -26.56 8.06 1.23
CA SER A 19 -26.40 7.79 2.69
C SER A 19 -26.25 9.04 3.59
N CYS A 20 -26.45 10.24 3.05
CA CYS A 20 -26.45 11.47 3.87
C CYS A 20 -27.86 11.96 4.18
N ALA A 21 -28.70 11.12 4.78
CA ALA A 21 -29.93 11.57 5.44
C ALA A 21 -30.49 10.45 6.35
N ASN A 22 -30.28 10.52 7.67
CA ASN A 22 -31.37 10.17 8.60
C ASN A 22 -31.13 10.58 10.08
N LEU A 23 -31.98 11.52 10.51
CA LEU A 23 -32.65 11.68 11.81
C LEU A 23 -31.81 11.80 13.10
N ASN A 24 -31.46 13.06 13.41
CA ASN A 24 -31.72 13.61 14.74
C ASN A 24 -33.24 13.77 14.91
N THR A 25 -33.86 13.08 15.88
CA THR A 25 -35.00 13.52 16.72
C THR A 25 -35.41 12.33 17.59
N GLU A 26 -35.22 12.45 18.90
CA GLU A 26 -36.24 12.24 19.94
C GLU A 26 -35.64 12.68 21.28
N GLN A 27 -36.18 13.78 21.80
CA GLN A 27 -36.11 14.15 23.22
C GLN A 27 -37.05 13.22 24.00
N SER A 28 -36.66 12.77 25.20
CA SER A 28 -37.36 13.04 26.47
C SER A 28 -37.07 11.98 27.55
N GLU A 29 -36.76 12.48 28.74
CA GLU A 29 -37.04 11.92 30.08
C GLU A 29 -36.61 10.49 30.45
N VAL A 30 -35.50 10.39 31.20
CA VAL A 30 -35.48 9.55 32.41
C VAL A 30 -35.07 10.43 33.58
N SER A 31 -36.09 10.87 34.31
CA SER A 31 -35.99 11.57 35.57
C SER A 31 -35.46 10.64 36.67
N SER A 32 -34.62 11.22 37.53
CA SER A 32 -34.41 10.79 38.92
C SER A 32 -33.89 9.36 39.17
N ILE A 33 -32.59 9.14 38.97
CA ILE A 33 -31.89 8.09 39.74
C ILE A 33 -31.20 8.76 40.94
N LYS A 34 -31.77 8.46 42.11
CA LYS A 34 -31.27 8.77 43.44
C LYS A 34 -29.84 8.21 43.58
N ARG A 35 -28.86 9.07 43.83
CA ARG A 35 -27.48 8.64 44.12
C ARG A 35 -27.41 8.23 45.58
N ASP A 36 -27.71 6.97 45.86
CA ASP A 36 -27.38 6.40 47.16
C ASP A 36 -25.85 6.18 47.20
N THR A 37 -25.21 6.82 48.17
CA THR A 37 -23.76 6.87 48.35
C THR A 37 -23.29 5.48 48.77
N ILE A 38 -22.60 4.76 47.88
CA ILE A 38 -21.98 3.47 48.24
C ILE A 38 -20.72 3.80 49.05
N GLU A 39 -20.63 3.31 50.29
CA GLU A 39 -19.39 3.29 51.05
C GLU A 39 -18.46 2.22 50.44
N LEU A 40 -17.45 2.67 49.67
CA LEU A 40 -16.49 1.77 49.06
C LEU A 40 -15.42 1.36 50.08
N ASN A 41 -15.36 0.07 50.41
CA ASN A 41 -14.18 -0.51 51.05
C ASN A 41 -13.02 -0.62 50.05
N SER A 42 -11.79 -0.59 50.55
CA SER A 42 -10.56 -0.54 49.75
C SER A 42 -10.40 -1.73 48.78
N ARG A 43 -11.02 -2.88 49.05
CA ARG A 43 -11.00 -4.03 48.16
C ARG A 43 -11.98 -3.92 46.99
N ALA A 44 -13.18 -3.36 47.24
CA ALA A 44 -14.17 -3.13 46.20
C ALA A 44 -13.67 -2.10 45.17
N LEU A 45 -12.90 -1.09 45.62
CA LEU A 45 -12.29 -0.12 44.72
C LEU A 45 -11.22 -0.75 43.82
N VAL A 46 -10.35 -1.62 44.36
CA VAL A 46 -9.32 -2.32 43.57
C VAL A 46 -9.97 -3.24 42.54
N ALA A 47 -11.01 -4.00 42.91
CA ALA A 47 -11.72 -4.86 41.97
C ALA A 47 -12.46 -4.08 40.86
N VAL A 48 -12.89 -2.85 41.14
CA VAL A 48 -13.48 -1.97 40.13
C VAL A 48 -12.40 -1.41 39.20
N LEU A 49 -11.25 -1.02 39.73
CA LEU A 49 -10.10 -0.52 38.96
C LEU A 49 -9.49 -1.59 38.06
N ASP A 50 -9.33 -2.83 38.55
CA ASP A 50 -8.81 -3.95 37.74
C ASP A 50 -9.73 -4.27 36.55
N ARG A 51 -11.05 -4.11 36.72
CA ARG A 51 -12.05 -4.29 35.64
C ARG A 51 -12.05 -3.14 34.64
N PHE A 52 -11.59 -1.94 35.02
CA PHE A 52 -11.41 -0.84 34.08
C PHE A 52 -10.16 -1.02 33.21
N ASP A 53 -9.10 -1.64 33.75
CA ASP A 53 -7.86 -1.95 33.01
C ASP A 53 -8.07 -3.03 31.94
N GLU A 54 -8.81 -4.10 32.23
CA GLU A 54 -9.12 -5.14 31.23
C GLU A 54 -10.01 -4.63 30.09
N ALA A 55 -10.95 -3.71 30.39
CA ALA A 55 -11.79 -3.08 29.38
C ALA A 55 -11.01 -2.08 28.49
N GLN A 56 -10.01 -1.41 29.05
CA GLN A 56 -9.09 -0.55 28.31
C GLN A 56 -8.13 -1.39 27.44
N GLN A 57 -7.60 -2.49 27.96
CA GLN A 57 -6.63 -3.33 27.24
C GLN A 57 -7.24 -4.07 26.04
N ALA A 58 -8.52 -4.44 26.09
CA ALA A 58 -9.24 -4.98 24.92
C ALA A 58 -9.45 -3.95 23.79
N ALA A 59 -9.52 -2.65 24.12
CA ALA A 59 -9.63 -1.59 23.12
C ALA A 59 -8.28 -1.21 22.49
N VAL A 60 -7.18 -1.36 23.23
CA VAL A 60 -5.81 -1.16 22.70
C VAL A 60 -5.46 -2.23 21.66
N GLN A 61 -5.94 -3.47 21.83
CA GLN A 61 -5.66 -4.57 20.90
C GLN A 61 -6.35 -4.43 19.53
N LEU A 62 -7.39 -3.60 19.40
CA LEU A 62 -8.05 -3.34 18.12
C LEU A 62 -7.40 -2.19 17.33
N GLN A 63 -6.51 -1.42 17.97
CA GLN A 63 -5.73 -0.36 17.33
C GLN A 63 -4.37 -0.83 16.79
N GLU A 64 -3.95 -2.06 17.11
CA GLU A 64 -2.76 -2.70 16.52
C GLU A 64 -3.08 -3.55 15.28
N ASP A 65 -4.35 -3.87 14.99
CA ASP A 65 -4.76 -4.58 13.77
C ASP A 65 -5.09 -3.62 12.61
N SER A 66 -4.90 -2.31 12.80
CA SER A 66 -4.79 -1.37 11.68
C SER A 66 -3.39 -1.36 11.08
N THR A 67 -2.67 -2.50 11.08
CA THR A 67 -1.55 -2.74 10.17
C THR A 67 -2.04 -2.99 8.75
N LEU A 68 -2.95 -2.16 8.26
CA LEU A 68 -2.79 -1.69 6.90
C LEU A 68 -1.48 -0.90 6.92
N SER A 69 -0.36 -1.64 6.78
CA SER A 69 0.91 -1.08 6.38
C SER A 69 0.57 -0.03 5.35
N GLU A 70 0.77 1.24 5.70
CA GLU A 70 0.62 2.32 4.75
C GLU A 70 1.37 1.84 3.51
N TYR A 71 0.64 1.61 2.41
CA TYR A 71 1.23 1.02 1.22
C TYR A 71 2.13 2.10 0.64
N LYS A 72 3.35 2.16 1.17
CA LYS A 72 4.38 3.03 0.68
C LYS A 72 4.77 2.41 -0.64
N LEU A 73 4.40 3.10 -1.72
CA LEU A 73 4.87 2.74 -3.05
C LEU A 73 6.38 2.54 -2.96
N PRO A 74 6.91 1.40 -3.42
CA PRO A 74 8.35 1.19 -3.42
C PRO A 74 9.00 2.36 -4.15
N GLY A 75 10.18 2.77 -3.70
CA GLY A 75 10.98 3.71 -4.47
C GLY A 75 11.15 3.19 -5.90
N LEU A 76 11.29 4.10 -6.86
CA LEU A 76 11.48 3.72 -8.27
C LEU A 76 12.63 2.69 -8.41
N SER A 77 13.71 2.93 -7.67
CA SER A 77 14.84 2.05 -7.53
C SER A 77 14.49 0.71 -6.89
N ASP A 78 13.73 0.69 -5.80
CA ASP A 78 13.28 -0.54 -5.14
C ASP A 78 12.51 -1.44 -6.11
N SER A 79 11.60 -0.88 -6.92
CA SER A 79 10.85 -1.64 -7.93
C SER A 79 11.77 -2.25 -9.00
N LEU A 80 12.74 -1.47 -9.50
CA LEU A 80 13.75 -1.97 -10.45
C LEU A 80 14.57 -3.10 -9.84
N LEU A 81 15.03 -2.94 -8.60
CA LEU A 81 15.82 -3.93 -7.89
C LEU A 81 15.02 -5.21 -7.65
N ASP A 82 13.79 -5.10 -7.18
CA ASP A 82 12.92 -6.24 -6.91
C ASP A 82 12.58 -7.00 -8.18
N ARG A 83 12.27 -6.29 -9.27
CA ARG A 83 12.09 -6.92 -10.57
C ARG A 83 13.36 -7.63 -11.04
N GLY A 84 14.51 -6.99 -10.92
CA GLY A 84 15.81 -7.57 -11.24
C GLY A 84 16.07 -8.86 -10.47
N LYS A 85 15.76 -8.89 -9.17
CA LYS A 85 15.88 -10.08 -8.32
C LYS A 85 15.00 -11.23 -8.80
N THR A 86 13.79 -10.98 -9.30
CA THR A 86 12.93 -12.06 -9.82
C THR A 86 13.50 -12.80 -11.03
N LEU A 87 14.50 -12.21 -11.71
CA LEU A 87 15.13 -12.75 -12.90
C LEU A 87 16.42 -13.52 -12.58
N LEU A 88 16.85 -13.56 -11.32
CA LEU A 88 17.99 -14.35 -10.87
C LEU A 88 17.83 -15.83 -11.29
N GLY A 89 18.93 -16.41 -11.74
CA GLY A 89 18.96 -17.77 -12.30
C GLY A 89 18.62 -17.85 -13.79
N THR A 90 18.16 -16.76 -14.43
CA THR A 90 18.03 -16.72 -15.89
C THR A 90 19.42 -16.79 -16.54
N PRO A 91 19.67 -17.69 -17.51
CA PRO A 91 20.99 -17.83 -18.12
C PRO A 91 21.48 -16.54 -18.80
N TYR A 92 22.79 -16.33 -18.77
CA TYR A 92 23.42 -15.35 -19.62
C TYR A 92 23.41 -15.84 -21.07
N GLN A 93 22.94 -15.00 -21.99
CA GLN A 93 22.92 -15.28 -23.43
C GLN A 93 23.37 -14.03 -24.17
N TYR A 94 24.47 -14.13 -24.91
CA TYR A 94 24.91 -13.02 -25.76
C TYR A 94 23.83 -12.67 -26.77
N GLY A 95 23.46 -11.39 -26.86
CA GLY A 95 22.34 -10.91 -27.67
C GLY A 95 20.97 -11.10 -27.03
N GLY A 96 20.89 -11.76 -25.86
CA GLY A 96 19.64 -12.09 -25.18
C GLY A 96 18.96 -10.88 -24.52
N SER A 97 17.63 -10.85 -24.57
CA SER A 97 16.81 -9.77 -24.01
C SER A 97 15.46 -10.26 -23.45
N SER A 98 15.36 -11.53 -23.07
CA SER A 98 14.11 -12.09 -22.55
C SER A 98 14.33 -13.20 -21.53
N ARG A 99 13.38 -13.37 -20.61
CA ARG A 99 13.41 -14.44 -19.62
C ARG A 99 13.47 -15.84 -20.23
N LYS A 100 12.91 -16.02 -21.44
CA LYS A 100 12.85 -17.32 -22.13
C LYS A 100 14.19 -17.71 -22.75
N THR A 101 14.90 -16.75 -23.34
CA THR A 101 16.14 -16.99 -24.10
C THR A 101 17.40 -16.71 -23.29
N GLY A 102 17.28 -16.03 -22.17
CA GLY A 102 18.42 -15.46 -21.45
C GLY A 102 18.63 -13.97 -21.75
N PHE A 103 19.52 -13.38 -20.96
CA PHE A 103 19.88 -11.96 -21.05
C PHE A 103 21.38 -11.79 -21.28
N ASP A 104 21.77 -10.76 -22.01
CA ASP A 104 23.09 -10.15 -21.85
C ASP A 104 23.02 -8.91 -20.93
N CYS A 105 24.16 -8.25 -20.73
CA CYS A 105 24.28 -7.11 -19.82
C CYS A 105 23.26 -6.00 -20.11
N SER A 106 23.18 -5.54 -21.35
CA SER A 106 22.30 -4.44 -21.76
C SER A 106 20.87 -4.91 -22.00
N GLY A 107 20.66 -6.15 -22.44
CA GLY A 107 19.36 -6.76 -22.59
C GLY A 107 18.64 -6.97 -21.26
N PHE A 108 19.37 -7.27 -20.18
CA PHE A 108 18.83 -7.32 -18.83
C PHE A 108 18.33 -5.95 -18.36
N VAL A 109 19.20 -4.93 -18.41
CA VAL A 109 18.87 -3.56 -17.98
C VAL A 109 17.67 -3.03 -18.78
N GLY A 110 17.71 -3.14 -20.10
CA GLY A 110 16.61 -2.70 -20.96
C GLY A 110 15.29 -3.42 -20.69
N PHE A 111 15.32 -4.71 -20.33
CA PHE A 111 14.13 -5.45 -19.95
C PHE A 111 13.54 -4.95 -18.63
N VAL A 112 14.35 -4.79 -17.59
CA VAL A 112 13.88 -4.35 -16.27
C VAL A 112 13.28 -2.95 -16.34
N TYR A 113 13.96 -1.98 -16.98
CA TYR A 113 13.45 -0.61 -17.12
C TYR A 113 12.17 -0.54 -17.97
N LYS A 114 12.08 -1.35 -19.01
CA LYS A 114 10.88 -1.39 -19.84
C LYS A 114 9.68 -1.94 -19.07
N GLU A 115 9.87 -3.00 -18.30
CA GLU A 115 8.79 -3.70 -17.61
C GLU A 115 8.29 -2.94 -16.38
N GLU A 116 9.20 -2.31 -15.63
CA GLU A 116 8.82 -1.58 -14.42
C GLU A 116 8.43 -0.13 -14.72
N LEU A 117 9.15 0.54 -15.64
CA LEU A 117 9.01 1.98 -15.85
C LEU A 117 8.45 2.34 -17.23
N GLY A 118 8.26 1.36 -18.12
CA GLY A 118 7.86 1.63 -19.51
C GLY A 118 8.95 2.32 -20.35
N ILE A 119 10.16 2.48 -19.81
CA ILE A 119 11.26 3.20 -20.47
C ILE A 119 11.97 2.27 -21.44
N LYS A 120 12.08 2.72 -22.70
CA LYS A 120 12.84 2.00 -23.73
C LYS A 120 14.25 2.53 -23.78
N LEU A 121 15.19 1.71 -23.31
CA LEU A 121 16.60 1.99 -23.38
C LEU A 121 17.22 1.52 -24.71
N PRO A 122 18.32 2.14 -25.15
CA PRO A 122 19.15 1.63 -26.24
C PRO A 122 19.62 0.20 -26.02
N ARG A 123 19.85 -0.53 -27.11
CA ARG A 123 20.12 -1.98 -27.03
C ARG A 123 21.52 -2.26 -26.52
N THR A 124 22.50 -1.40 -26.79
CA THR A 124 23.90 -1.69 -26.50
C THR A 124 24.41 -0.87 -25.32
N THR A 125 25.36 -1.42 -24.56
CA THR A 125 26.04 -0.68 -23.48
C THR A 125 26.74 0.58 -24.00
N GLY A 126 27.28 0.53 -25.21
CA GLY A 126 27.93 1.69 -25.83
C GLY A 126 26.97 2.84 -26.12
N GLU A 127 25.70 2.56 -26.40
CA GLU A 127 24.66 3.59 -26.57
C GLU A 127 24.13 4.06 -25.21
N LEU A 128 23.94 3.14 -24.24
CA LEU A 128 23.56 3.49 -22.87
C LEU A 128 24.51 4.51 -22.25
N LEU A 129 25.83 4.30 -22.40
CA LEU A 129 26.86 5.21 -21.90
C LEU A 129 26.89 6.57 -22.60
N LYS A 130 26.28 6.69 -23.78
CA LYS A 130 26.21 7.93 -24.56
C LYS A 130 24.87 8.64 -24.43
N MET A 131 23.95 8.09 -23.63
CA MET A 131 22.68 8.76 -23.37
C MET A 131 22.92 10.11 -22.71
N ASP A 132 22.03 11.05 -23.03
CA ASP A 132 22.02 12.37 -22.39
C ASP A 132 21.46 12.21 -20.97
N ALA A 133 22.34 11.87 -20.04
CA ALA A 133 22.06 11.67 -18.62
C ALA A 133 23.17 12.32 -17.77
N PRO A 134 22.85 12.75 -16.54
CA PRO A 134 23.86 13.27 -15.63
C PRO A 134 24.99 12.27 -15.39
N VAL A 135 26.23 12.75 -15.43
CA VAL A 135 27.40 11.93 -15.05
C VAL A 135 27.52 11.97 -13.53
N ILE A 136 27.27 10.83 -12.89
CA ILE A 136 27.33 10.68 -11.44
C ILE A 136 28.71 10.19 -11.02
N ALA A 137 29.29 10.80 -9.98
CA ALA A 137 30.55 10.33 -9.42
C ALA A 137 30.36 8.98 -8.73
N ARG A 138 31.39 8.13 -8.72
CA ARG A 138 31.28 6.80 -8.11
C ARG A 138 30.89 6.80 -6.63
N SER A 139 31.24 7.86 -5.90
CA SER A 139 30.86 8.04 -4.49
C SER A 139 29.39 8.38 -4.30
N ASP A 140 28.73 8.84 -5.36
CA ASP A 140 27.40 9.44 -5.32
C ASP A 140 26.36 8.55 -6.02
N LEU A 141 26.74 7.31 -6.38
CA LEU A 141 25.84 6.34 -6.98
C LEU A 141 24.77 5.91 -5.97
N GLU A 142 23.52 5.95 -6.40
CA GLU A 142 22.36 5.48 -5.65
C GLU A 142 21.84 4.14 -6.23
N PRO A 143 21.07 3.35 -5.45
CA PRO A 143 20.40 2.17 -5.99
C PRO A 143 19.56 2.55 -7.21
N GLY A 144 19.81 1.89 -8.34
CA GLY A 144 19.10 2.16 -9.60
C GLY A 144 19.87 3.00 -10.61
N ASP A 145 21.09 3.47 -10.30
CA ASP A 145 22.02 4.04 -11.27
C ASP A 145 22.76 2.98 -12.13
#